data_AF-A0A3D1MBU7-F1
#
_entry.id   AF-A0A3D1MBU7-F1
#
_cell.length_a   1.000
_cell.length_b   1.000
_cell.length_c   1.000
_cell.angle_alpha   90.00
_cell.angle_beta   90.00
_cell.angle_gamma   90.00
#
_symmetry.space_group_name_H-M   'P 1'
#
loop_
_entity.id
_entity.type
_entity.pdbx_description
1 polymer ?
#
loop_
_entity_poly.entity_id
_entity_poly.type
_entity_poly.pdbx_seq_one_letter_code
_entity_poly.pdbx_strand_id
1 'polypeptide(L)'
;MSLIATKKPRFSPKIQREFFDTLKARVKDYFEDNQKSRFANVNMVLKTLFMLTLYFAPFVLLLCGLFTSPLMVFAVYILMALGMSGIGLSIMHDANHGAYSKHKHINQ
;
A
#
# COMPACT_ATOMS: atom_id res chain seq x y z
N MET A 1 40.87 -9.28 35.79
CA MET A 1 40.33 -9.57 34.44
C MET A 1 39.09 -8.68 34.25
N SER A 2 39.25 -7.52 33.61
CA SER A 2 38.17 -6.52 33.46
C SER A 2 37.33 -6.87 32.24
N LEU A 3 36.03 -7.08 32.43
CA LEU A 3 35.08 -7.35 31.36
C LEU A 3 34.87 -6.06 30.56
N ILE A 4 35.30 -6.04 29.29
CA ILE A 4 35.01 -4.94 28.37
C ILE A 4 33.50 -5.00 28.07
N ALA A 5 32.75 -4.05 28.61
CA ALA A 5 31.34 -3.87 28.27
C ALA A 5 31.22 -3.46 26.80
N THR A 6 30.71 -4.35 25.95
CA THR A 6 30.44 -4.03 24.54
C THR A 6 29.22 -3.13 24.46
N LYS A 7 29.43 -1.89 24.00
CA LYS A 7 28.34 -0.93 23.78
C LYS A 7 27.47 -1.45 22.63
N LYS A 8 26.20 -1.79 22.92
CA LYS A 8 25.24 -2.30 21.93
C LYS A 8 25.18 -1.32 20.74
N PRO A 9 25.41 -1.78 19.49
CA PRO A 9 25.34 -0.91 18.33
C PRO A 9 23.93 -0.29 18.23
N ARG A 10 23.89 1.03 18.02
CA ARG A 10 22.67 1.82 17.82
C ARG A 10 22.88 2.69 16.59
N PHE A 11 21.82 2.89 15.81
CA PHE A 11 21.88 3.80 14.66
C PHE A 11 22.09 5.24 15.13
N SER A 12 22.90 6.00 14.38
CA SER A 12 23.14 7.42 14.65
C SER A 12 21.92 8.25 14.22
N PRO A 13 21.26 8.99 15.12
CA PRO A 13 20.11 9.83 14.78
C PRO A 13 20.44 11.00 13.86
N LYS A 14 21.72 11.40 13.79
CA LYS A 14 22.19 12.50 12.93
C LYS A 14 22.42 12.01 11.50
N ILE A 15 23.21 10.95 11.33
CA ILE A 15 23.51 10.36 10.03
C ILE A 15 22.21 9.89 9.34
N GLN A 16 21.26 9.35 10.12
CA GLN A 16 19.96 8.93 9.61
C GLN A 16 19.15 10.08 8.99
N ARG A 17 19.20 11.29 9.58
CA ARG A 17 18.49 12.46 9.07
C ARG A 17 19.11 12.98 7.77
N GLU A 18 20.42 13.19 7.76
CA GLU A 18 21.13 13.65 6.55
C GLU A 18 20.93 12.69 5.37
N PHE A 19 20.98 11.38 5.64
CA PHE A 19 20.70 10.35 4.64
C PHE A 19 19.25 10.43 4.13
N PHE A 20 18.27 10.51 5.03
CA PHE A 20 16.86 10.58 4.67
C PHE A 20 16.53 11.82 3.83
N ASP A 21 17.04 12.99 4.24
CA ASP A 21 16.81 14.25 3.52
C ASP A 21 17.44 14.20 2.12
N THR A 22 18.67 13.70 2.01
CA THR A 22 19.36 13.52 0.73
C THR A 22 18.61 12.54 -0.18
N LEU A 23 18.16 11.41 0.36
CA LEU A 23 17.38 10.41 -0.38
C LEU A 23 16.08 11.03 -0.91
N LYS A 24 15.34 11.74 -0.04
CA LYS A 24 14.06 12.37 -0.40
C LYS A 24 14.25 13.43 -1.49
N ALA A 25 15.30 14.23 -1.42
CA ALA A 25 15.65 15.20 -2.46
C ALA A 25 15.89 14.51 -3.80
N ARG A 26 16.77 13.49 -3.84
CA ARG A 26 17.08 12.76 -5.08
C ARG A 26 15.88 12.05 -5.70
N VAL A 27 15.00 11.48 -4.86
CA VAL A 27 13.76 10.86 -5.34
C VAL A 27 12.85 11.91 -5.97
N LYS A 28 12.70 13.08 -5.33
CA LYS A 28 11.93 14.20 -5.89
C LYS A 28 12.50 14.64 -7.23
N ASP A 29 13.80 14.88 -7.31
CA ASP A 29 14.49 15.33 -8.53
C ASP A 29 14.28 14.32 -9.67
N TYR A 30 14.35 13.01 -9.38
CA TYR A 30 14.03 11.96 -10.36
C TYR A 30 12.63 12.11 -10.97
N PHE A 31 11.60 12.39 -10.17
CA PHE A 31 10.24 12.58 -10.69
C PHE A 31 10.15 13.84 -11.56
N GLU A 32 10.78 14.94 -11.14
CA GLU A 32 10.77 16.21 -11.88
C GLU A 32 11.53 16.11 -13.21
N ASP A 33 12.77 15.60 -13.19
CA ASP A 33 13.63 15.44 -14.37
C ASP A 33 13.02 14.50 -15.42
N ASN A 34 12.26 13.49 -14.99
CA ASN A 34 11.61 12.53 -15.87
C ASN A 34 10.18 12.93 -16.24
N GLN A 35 9.71 14.13 -15.84
CA GLN A 35 8.34 14.59 -16.05
C GLN A 35 7.28 13.59 -15.55
N LYS A 36 7.60 12.87 -14.47
CA LYS A 36 6.71 11.89 -13.84
C LYS A 36 5.97 12.54 -12.68
N SER A 37 4.67 12.27 -12.60
CA SER A 37 3.92 12.60 -11.39
C SER A 37 4.39 11.73 -10.22
N ARG A 38 4.51 12.33 -9.04
CA ARG A 38 4.67 11.62 -7.76
C ARG A 38 3.37 10.99 -7.26
N PHE A 39 2.25 11.28 -7.93
CA PHE A 39 0.93 10.76 -7.59
C PHE A 39 0.60 9.51 -8.42
N ALA A 40 -0.61 8.98 -8.25
CA ALA A 40 -1.02 7.73 -8.89
C ALA A 40 -0.73 7.69 -10.39
N ASN A 41 -0.21 6.55 -10.83
CA ASN A 41 -0.02 6.22 -12.23
C ASN A 41 -1.03 5.13 -12.66
N VAL A 42 -0.97 4.73 -13.94
CA VAL A 42 -1.86 3.72 -14.49
C VAL A 42 -1.81 2.41 -13.71
N ASN A 43 -0.63 1.97 -13.25
CA ASN A 43 -0.49 0.74 -12.48
C ASN A 43 -1.22 0.82 -11.13
N MET A 44 -1.18 1.97 -10.45
CA MET A 44 -1.91 2.18 -9.20
C MET A 44 -3.42 2.16 -9.43
N VAL A 45 -3.90 2.77 -10.52
CA VAL A 45 -5.33 2.75 -10.88
C VAL A 45 -5.79 1.32 -11.22
N LEU A 46 -5.01 0.58 -12.01
CA LEU A 46 -5.31 -0.82 -12.33
C LEU A 46 -5.32 -1.71 -11.08
N LYS A 47 -4.34 -1.53 -10.19
CA LYS A 47 -4.29 -2.21 -8.89
C LYS A 47 -5.55 -1.89 -8.05
N THR A 48 -5.98 -0.63 -8.05
CA THR A 48 -7.19 -0.19 -7.35
C THR A 48 -8.43 -0.89 -7.90
N LEU A 49 -8.63 -0.80 -9.21
CA LEU A 49 -9.78 -1.42 -9.89
C LEU A 49 -9.81 -2.93 -9.66
N PHE A 50 -8.65 -3.58 -9.74
CA PHE A 50 -8.52 -5.01 -9.46
C PHE A 50 -8.93 -5.35 -8.02
N MET A 51 -8.39 -4.68 -7.01
CA MET A 51 -8.69 -4.98 -5.60
C MET A 51 -10.15 -4.66 -5.24
N LEU A 52 -10.72 -3.58 -5.77
CA LEU A 52 -12.13 -3.26 -5.59
C LEU A 52 -13.02 -4.32 -6.26
N THR A 53 -12.69 -4.74 -7.48
CA THR A 53 -13.44 -5.79 -8.20
C THR A 53 -13.35 -7.13 -7.46
N LEU A 54 -12.16 -7.49 -6.96
CA LEU A 54 -11.92 -8.72 -6.20
C LEU A 54 -12.78 -8.81 -4.92
N TYR A 55 -13.19 -7.67 -4.37
CA TYR A 55 -14.12 -7.62 -3.24
C TYR A 55 -15.58 -7.48 -3.68
N PHE A 56 -15.90 -6.45 -4.46
CA PHE A 56 -17.29 -6.07 -4.77
C PHE A 56 -17.96 -6.99 -5.79
N ALA A 57 -17.24 -7.51 -6.78
CA ALA A 57 -17.83 -8.43 -7.75
C ALA A 57 -18.34 -9.71 -7.07
N PRO A 58 -17.54 -10.47 -6.30
CA PRO A 58 -18.05 -11.63 -5.57
C PRO A 58 -19.15 -11.27 -4.56
N PHE A 59 -19.09 -10.10 -3.92
CA PHE A 59 -20.15 -9.63 -3.03
C PHE A 59 -21.49 -9.47 -3.75
N VAL A 60 -21.51 -8.79 -4.90
CA VAL A 60 -22.73 -8.62 -5.71
C VAL A 60 -23.24 -9.98 -6.20
N LEU A 61 -22.36 -10.88 -6.64
CA LEU A 61 -22.76 -12.21 -7.09
C LEU A 61 -23.40 -13.05 -5.95
N LEU A 62 -22.91 -12.90 -4.72
CA LEU A 62 -23.54 -13.48 -3.52
C LEU A 62 -24.95 -12.92 -3.30
N LEU A 63 -25.13 -11.60 -3.41
CA LEU A 63 -26.44 -10.96 -3.26
C LEU A 63 -27.44 -11.39 -4.34
N CYS A 64 -26.97 -11.70 -5.55
CA CYS A 64 -27.82 -12.24 -6.62
C CYS A 64 -28.18 -13.73 -6.42
N GLY A 65 -27.70 -14.39 -5.37
CA GLY A 65 -28.02 -15.80 -5.08
C GLY A 65 -27.38 -16.80 -6.04
N LEU A 66 -26.28 -16.43 -6.71
CA LEU A 66 -25.61 -17.29 -7.70
C LEU A 66 -24.85 -18.47 -7.07
N PHE A 67 -24.60 -18.44 -5.76
CA PHE A 67 -23.90 -19.49 -5.03
C PHE A 67 -24.84 -20.12 -4.00
N THR A 68 -25.19 -21.39 -4.20
CA THR A 68 -26.11 -22.13 -3.32
C THR A 68 -25.41 -23.15 -2.43
N SER A 69 -24.23 -23.63 -2.84
CA SER A 69 -23.45 -24.58 -2.05
C SER A 69 -22.69 -23.88 -0.92
N PRO A 70 -22.78 -24.38 0.34
CA PRO A 70 -22.01 -23.81 1.46
C PRO A 70 -20.51 -23.72 1.19
N LEU A 71 -19.93 -24.69 0.50
CA LEU A 71 -18.50 -24.69 0.15
C LEU A 71 -18.15 -23.59 -0.85
N MET A 72 -19.03 -23.35 -1.84
CA MET A 72 -18.83 -22.27 -2.81
C MET A 72 -18.93 -20.91 -2.12
N VAL A 73 -19.95 -20.72 -1.27
CA VAL A 73 -20.11 -19.50 -0.48
C VAL A 73 -18.88 -19.23 0.39
N PHE A 74 -18.34 -20.26 1.05
CA PHE A 74 -17.12 -20.15 1.84
C PHE A 74 -15.90 -19.76 0.99
N ALA A 75 -15.73 -20.37 -0.18
CA ALA A 75 -14.65 -20.01 -1.10
C ALA A 75 -14.76 -18.56 -1.60
N VAL A 76 -15.98 -18.09 -1.87
CA VAL A 76 -16.23 -16.69 -2.26
C VAL A 76 -15.91 -15.73 -1.11
N TYR A 77 -16.20 -16.09 0.15
CA TYR A 77 -15.78 -15.29 1.30
C TYR A 77 -14.26 -15.21 1.45
N ILE A 78 -13.53 -16.30 1.21
CA ILE A 78 -12.06 -16.27 1.20
C ILE A 78 -11.55 -15.31 0.11
N LEU A 79 -12.12 -15.39 -1.10
CA LEU A 79 -11.76 -14.51 -2.20
C LEU A 79 -12.01 -13.03 -1.85
N MET A 80 -13.14 -12.73 -1.22
CA MET A 80 -13.45 -11.40 -0.72
C MET A 80 -12.50 -10.95 0.38
N ALA A 81 -12.10 -11.83 1.31
CA ALA A 81 -11.14 -11.50 2.36
C ALA A 81 -9.77 -11.12 1.76
N LEU A 82 -9.35 -11.78 0.68
CA LEU A 82 -8.17 -11.39 -0.09
C LEU A 82 -8.36 -9.99 -0.72
N GLY A 83 -9.52 -9.72 -1.32
CA GLY A 83 -9.86 -8.38 -1.82
C GLY A 83 -9.79 -7.29 -0.74
N MET A 84 -10.41 -7.53 0.43
CA MET A 84 -10.43 -6.59 1.55
C MET A 84 -9.04 -6.32 2.13
N SER A 85 -8.23 -7.37 2.33
CA SER A 85 -6.84 -7.20 2.75
C SER A 85 -6.00 -6.45 1.70
N GLY A 86 -6.23 -6.70 0.41
CA GLY A 86 -5.62 -5.96 -0.69
C GLY A 86 -6.01 -4.49 -0.71
N ILE A 87 -7.27 -4.14 -0.42
CA ILE A 87 -7.71 -2.75 -0.28
C ILE A 87 -6.92 -2.05 0.84
N GLY A 88 -6.79 -2.67 2.00
CA GLY A 88 -6.03 -2.12 3.12
C GLY A 88 -4.52 -1.97 2.83
N LEU A 89 -3.89 -3.06 2.36
CA LEU A 89 -2.44 -3.13 2.20
C LEU A 89 -1.93 -2.46 0.91
N SER A 90 -2.77 -2.30 -0.11
CA SER A 90 -2.37 -1.70 -1.40
C SER A 90 -2.97 -0.33 -1.63
N ILE A 91 -4.28 -0.16 -1.44
CA ILE A 91 -4.95 1.13 -1.74
C ILE A 91 -4.75 2.08 -0.55
N MET A 92 -5.20 1.68 0.64
CA MET A 92 -5.14 2.55 1.82
C MET A 92 -3.70 2.82 2.27
N HIS A 93 -2.80 1.83 2.16
CA HIS A 93 -1.37 2.03 2.44
C HIS A 93 -0.74 3.13 1.58
N ASP A 94 -0.92 3.07 0.26
CA ASP A 94 -0.38 4.08 -0.66
C ASP A 94 -1.07 5.45 -0.46
N ALA A 95 -2.37 5.45 -0.13
CA ALA A 95 -3.12 6.67 0.18
C ALA A 95 -2.56 7.35 1.44
N ASN A 96 -2.30 6.58 2.50
CA ASN A 96 -1.70 7.08 3.74
C ASN A 96 -0.27 7.62 3.55
N HIS A 97 0.43 7.18 2.50
CA HIS A 97 1.71 7.78 2.08
C HIS A 97 1.56 9.06 1.25
N GLY A 98 0.33 9.50 0.95
CA GLY A 98 0.03 10.68 0.16
C GLY A 98 0.29 10.49 -1.34
N ALA A 99 0.41 9.25 -1.80
CA ALA A 99 0.84 8.93 -3.16
C ALA A 99 -0.31 8.81 -4.16
N TYR A 100 -1.58 8.78 -3.73
CA TYR A 100 -2.70 8.63 -4.67
C TYR A 100 -3.02 9.92 -5.41
N SER A 101 -3.07 11.05 -4.72
CA SER A 101 -3.55 12.31 -5.30
C SER A 101 -2.87 13.54 -4.72
N LYS A 102 -2.95 14.66 -5.45
CA LYS A 102 -2.63 15.98 -4.91
C LYS A 102 -3.64 16.43 -3.84
N HIS A 103 -4.86 15.90 -3.87
CA HIS A 103 -5.92 16.27 -2.95
C HIS A 103 -5.87 15.39 -1.71
N LYS A 104 -5.71 16.03 -0.54
CA LYS A 104 -5.59 15.33 0.75
C LYS A 104 -6.77 14.38 1.03
N HIS A 105 -8.00 14.76 0.65
CA HIS A 105 -9.19 13.93 0.90
C HIS A 105 -9.20 12.59 0.14
N ILE A 106 -8.41 12.45 -0.93
CA ILE A 106 -8.28 11.19 -1.67
C ILE A 106 -7.19 10.29 -1.04
N ASN A 107 -6.31 10.87 -0.23
CA ASN A 107 -5.21 10.19 0.46
C ASN A 107 -5.53 9.82 1.92
N GLN A 108 -6.81 9.71 2.25
CA GLN A 108 -7.29 9.47 3.61
C GLN A 108 -8.20 8.25 3.68
#